data_AF-A0A662AM09-F1
#
_entry.id   AF-A0A662AM09-F1
#
_cell.length_a   1.000
_cell.length_b   1.000
_cell.length_c   1.000
_cell.angle_alpha   90.00
_cell.angle_beta   90.00
_cell.angle_gamma   90.00
#
_symmetry.space_group_name_H-M   'P 1'
#
loop_
_entity.id
_entity.type
_entity.pdbx_description
1 polymer ?
#
loop_
_entity_poly.entity_id
_entity_poly.type
_entity_poly.pdbx_seq_one_letter_code
_entity_poly.pdbx_strand_id
1 'polypeptide(L)'
;MFQVLAYIKKPFPMQRRLLLFLFAFLTWISYPLAGQIGMGQWRTHLPYQYASLVETTDDRVFCSTTGGLFYYKLDDHLLEKISKVDGLSDNGVSAMRWSSELETLILAYENSNLDIIRNGVVVNI
;
A
#
# COMPACT_ATOMS: atom_id res chain seq x y z
N MET A 1 -81.17 -0.04 5.38
CA MET A 1 -80.19 1.05 5.51
C MET A 1 -78.81 0.45 5.35
N PHE A 2 -78.08 0.88 4.33
CA PHE A 2 -77.00 0.14 3.66
C PHE A 2 -75.75 -0.13 4.52
N GLN A 3 -75.26 -1.37 4.48
CA GLN A 3 -73.87 -1.71 4.82
C GLN A 3 -72.97 -1.38 3.62
N VAL A 4 -71.94 -0.55 3.81
CA VAL A 4 -70.84 -0.38 2.85
C VAL A 4 -69.62 -1.07 3.46
N LEU A 5 -69.25 -2.23 2.93
CA LEU A 5 -68.01 -2.92 3.27
C LEU A 5 -66.90 -2.51 2.28
N ALA A 6 -65.76 -2.09 2.83
CA ALA A 6 -64.58 -1.62 2.10
C ALA A 6 -63.93 -2.74 1.26
N TYR A 7 -63.81 -2.50 -0.04
CA TYR A 7 -63.06 -3.37 -0.96
C TYR A 7 -61.59 -2.90 -1.05
N ILE A 8 -60.73 -3.47 -0.20
CA ILE A 8 -59.27 -3.22 -0.25
C ILE A 8 -58.66 -4.21 -1.26
N LYS A 9 -58.27 -3.72 -2.45
CA LYS A 9 -57.47 -4.47 -3.43
C LYS A 9 -56.12 -4.84 -2.80
N LYS A 10 -55.89 -6.12 -2.49
CA LYS A 10 -54.56 -6.60 -2.10
C LYS A 10 -53.60 -6.44 -3.30
N PRO A 11 -52.42 -5.83 -3.14
CA PRO A 11 -51.49 -5.65 -4.26
C PRO A 11 -51.01 -7.00 -4.80
N PHE A 12 -50.92 -7.12 -6.14
CA PHE A 12 -50.55 -8.35 -6.83
C PHE A 12 -49.16 -8.87 -6.38
N PRO A 13 -48.99 -10.18 -6.14
CA PRO A 13 -47.77 -10.76 -5.52
C PRO A 13 -46.51 -10.62 -6.38
N MET A 14 -46.65 -10.45 -7.70
CA MET A 14 -45.54 -10.28 -8.64
C MET A 14 -44.81 -8.94 -8.43
N GLN A 15 -45.54 -7.87 -8.13
CA GLN A 15 -44.97 -6.56 -7.82
C GLN A 15 -44.15 -6.61 -6.52
N ARG A 16 -44.62 -7.38 -5.54
CA ARG A 16 -43.90 -7.61 -4.27
C ARG A 16 -42.62 -8.41 -4.48
N ARG A 17 -42.63 -9.43 -5.35
CA ARG A 17 -41.42 -10.20 -5.69
C ARG A 17 -40.40 -9.33 -6.43
N LEU A 18 -40.85 -8.53 -7.40
CA LEU A 18 -39.98 -7.61 -8.13
C LEU A 18 -39.32 -6.58 -7.20
N LEU A 19 -40.09 -6.01 -6.27
CA LEU A 19 -39.56 -5.08 -5.26
C LEU A 19 -38.52 -5.75 -4.35
N LEU A 20 -38.74 -7.01 -3.95
CA LEU A 20 -37.77 -7.77 -3.16
C LEU A 20 -36.49 -8.08 -3.96
N PHE A 21 -36.61 -8.40 -5.24
CA PHE A 21 -35.45 -8.59 -6.13
C PHE A 21 -34.66 -7.29 -6.34
N LEU A 22 -35.34 -6.17 -6.57
CA LEU A 22 -34.71 -4.86 -6.70
C LEU A 22 -34.00 -4.44 -5.41
N PHE A 23 -34.64 -4.68 -4.26
CA PHE A 23 -34.04 -4.40 -2.96
C PHE A 23 -32.79 -5.25 -2.72
N ALA A 24 -32.84 -6.56 -3.00
CA ALA A 24 -31.70 -7.46 -2.89
C ALA A 24 -30.55 -7.04 -3.83
N PHE A 25 -30.87 -6.63 -5.07
CA PHE A 25 -29.90 -6.17 -6.04
C PHE A 25 -29.22 -4.85 -5.63
N LEU A 26 -29.99 -3.89 -5.10
CA LEU A 26 -29.47 -2.64 -4.55
C LEU A 26 -28.52 -2.88 -3.37
N THR A 27 -28.84 -3.85 -2.50
CA THR A 27 -27.94 -4.24 -1.39
C THR A 27 -26.69 -4.96 -1.89
N TRP A 28 -26.76 -5.70 -3.01
CA TRP A 28 -25.61 -6.39 -3.59
C TRP A 28 -24.61 -5.44 -4.26
N ILE A 29 -25.07 -4.32 -4.84
CA ILE A 29 -24.19 -3.32 -5.47
C ILE A 29 -23.49 -2.43 -4.43
N SER A 30 -23.93 -2.44 -3.18
CA SER A 30 -23.37 -1.62 -2.10
C SER A 30 -22.05 -2.20 -1.57
N TYR A 31 -21.02 -2.28 -2.42
CA TYR A 31 -19.65 -2.46 -1.94
C TYR A 31 -19.17 -1.18 -1.23
N PRO A 32 -18.44 -1.27 -0.11
CA PRO A 32 -17.87 -0.09 0.51
C PRO A 32 -16.86 0.55 -0.46
N LEU A 33 -17.12 1.81 -0.83
CA LEU A 33 -16.21 2.66 -1.58
C LEU A 33 -15.00 3.01 -0.70
N ALA A 34 -14.07 2.08 -0.54
CA ALA A 34 -12.80 2.28 0.17
C ALA A 34 -11.80 3.03 -0.72
N GLY A 35 -12.14 4.25 -1.13
CA GLY A 35 -11.25 5.12 -1.91
C GLY A 35 -10.47 6.13 -1.08
N GLN A 36 -10.98 6.48 0.10
CA GLN A 36 -10.42 7.53 0.93
C GLN A 36 -9.51 6.95 2.01
N ILE A 37 -8.36 7.58 2.18
CA ILE A 37 -7.45 7.35 3.29
C ILE A 37 -8.23 7.54 4.60
N GLY A 38 -8.19 6.55 5.48
CA GLY A 38 -8.87 6.64 6.78
C GLY A 38 -8.44 7.89 7.55
N MET A 39 -9.38 8.50 8.27
CA MET A 39 -9.08 9.68 9.10
C MET A 39 -7.93 9.35 10.06
N GLY A 40 -6.87 10.17 10.04
CA GLY A 40 -5.66 9.99 10.86
C GLY A 40 -4.56 9.12 10.22
N GLN A 41 -4.73 8.64 8.99
CA GLN A 41 -3.69 7.90 8.28
C GLN A 41 -2.82 8.88 7.48
N TRP A 42 -1.54 8.98 7.84
CA TRP A 42 -0.56 9.73 7.07
C TRP A 42 -0.09 8.90 5.87
N ARG A 43 0.02 9.52 4.69
CA ARG A 43 0.70 8.96 3.53
C ARG A 43 1.91 9.80 3.18
N THR A 44 3.01 9.13 2.86
CA THR A 44 4.24 9.77 2.40
C THR A 44 4.33 9.70 0.87
N HIS A 45 4.69 10.83 0.25
CA HIS A 45 4.96 10.93 -1.18
C HIS A 45 6.42 11.31 -1.35
N LEU A 46 7.30 10.32 -1.18
CA LEU A 46 8.74 10.54 -1.22
C LEU A 46 9.25 10.49 -2.68
N PRO A 47 10.27 11.30 -3.02
CA PRO A 47 10.83 11.35 -4.36
C PRO A 47 11.66 10.10 -4.66
N TYR A 48 11.19 9.27 -5.61
CA TYR A 48 11.90 8.07 -6.09
C TYR A 48 12.26 8.13 -7.57
N GLN A 49 11.99 9.26 -8.24
CA GLN A 49 12.15 9.38 -9.69
C GLN A 49 13.61 9.33 -10.15
N TYR A 50 14.54 9.79 -9.31
CA TYR A 50 15.96 9.87 -9.63
C TYR A 50 16.76 9.09 -8.60
N ALA A 51 17.51 8.08 -9.07
CA ALA A 51 18.46 7.34 -8.25
C ALA A 51 19.83 8.03 -8.27
N SER A 52 20.42 8.21 -7.09
CA SER A 52 21.75 8.79 -6.92
C SER A 52 22.85 7.71 -6.84
N LEU A 53 22.52 6.56 -6.26
CA LEU A 53 23.43 5.42 -6.10
C LEU A 53 22.69 4.15 -6.49
N VAL A 54 23.43 3.19 -7.06
CA VAL A 54 22.90 1.88 -7.44
C VAL A 54 23.88 0.79 -6.98
N GLU A 55 23.37 -0.26 -6.36
CA GLU A 55 24.13 -1.45 -5.95
C GLU A 55 23.37 -2.70 -6.35
N THR A 56 24.09 -3.69 -6.88
CA THR A 56 23.51 -4.93 -7.38
C THR A 56 23.95 -6.10 -6.50
N THR A 57 22.99 -6.99 -6.24
CA THR A 57 23.16 -8.27 -5.55
C THR A 57 22.72 -9.39 -6.49
N ASP A 58 22.75 -10.64 -6.02
CA ASP A 58 22.35 -11.79 -6.84
C ASP A 58 20.85 -11.81 -7.13
N ASP A 59 20.01 -11.29 -6.22
CA ASP A 59 18.55 -11.29 -6.32
C ASP A 59 17.91 -9.91 -6.48
N ARG A 60 18.64 -8.81 -6.22
CA ARG A 60 18.10 -7.45 -6.15
C ARG A 60 19.03 -6.39 -6.74
N VAL A 61 18.42 -5.32 -7.23
CA VAL A 61 19.09 -4.04 -7.58
C VAL A 61 18.59 -2.96 -6.64
N PHE A 62 19.45 -2.48 -5.74
CA PHE A 62 19.17 -1.41 -4.79
C PHE A 62 19.49 -0.04 -5.41
N CYS A 63 18.60 0.92 -5.20
CA CYS A 63 18.70 2.28 -5.70
C CYS A 63 18.41 3.26 -4.57
N SER A 64 19.39 4.12 -4.26
CA SER A 64 19.21 5.22 -3.33
C SER A 64 18.61 6.43 -4.04
N THR A 65 17.70 7.15 -3.38
CA THR A 65 17.09 8.39 -3.85
C THR A 65 17.05 9.42 -2.71
N THR A 66 16.64 10.65 -3.02
CA THR A 66 16.39 11.67 -1.97
C THR A 66 15.26 11.28 -1.01
N GLY A 67 14.38 10.36 -1.42
CA GLY A 67 13.26 9.84 -0.64
C GLY A 67 13.57 8.59 0.19
N GLY A 68 14.82 8.10 0.17
CA GLY A 68 15.22 6.88 0.87
C GLY A 68 15.78 5.85 -0.11
N LEU A 69 15.38 4.60 0.03
CA LEU A 69 15.86 3.48 -0.76
C LEU A 69 14.69 2.83 -1.50
N PHE A 70 14.91 2.34 -2.70
CA PHE A 70 14.05 1.32 -3.28
C PHE A 70 14.90 0.22 -3.87
N TYR A 71 14.31 -0.95 -4.07
CA TYR A 71 14.99 -2.03 -4.75
C TYR A 71 14.05 -2.77 -5.69
N TYR A 72 14.64 -3.28 -6.76
CA TYR A 72 13.97 -4.12 -7.74
C TYR A 72 14.42 -5.56 -7.54
N LYS A 73 13.46 -6.46 -7.33
CA LYS A 73 13.69 -7.90 -7.24
C LYS A 73 13.79 -8.51 -8.63
N LEU A 74 14.82 -9.31 -8.87
CA LEU A 74 15.13 -9.87 -10.18
C LEU A 74 14.31 -11.13 -10.50
N ASP A 75 13.78 -11.80 -9.49
CA ASP A 75 13.01 -13.04 -9.60
C ASP A 75 11.52 -12.80 -9.91
N ASP A 76 10.88 -11.89 -9.17
CA ASP A 76 9.45 -11.60 -9.28
C ASP A 76 9.12 -10.25 -9.94
N HIS A 77 10.16 -9.50 -10.33
CA HIS A 77 10.06 -8.19 -10.97
C HIS A 77 9.32 -7.13 -10.13
N LEU A 78 9.28 -7.30 -8.80
CA LEU A 78 8.65 -6.36 -7.89
C LEU A 78 9.59 -5.21 -7.51
N LEU A 79 9.00 -4.02 -7.37
CA LEU A 79 9.66 -2.83 -6.87
C LEU A 79 9.17 -2.54 -5.45
N GLU A 80 10.09 -2.54 -4.50
CA GLU A 80 9.82 -2.26 -3.09
C GLU A 80 10.56 -1.00 -2.64
N LYS A 81 9.93 -0.23 -1.74
CA LYS A 81 10.46 1.03 -1.23
C LYS A 81 10.69 0.90 0.27
N ILE A 82 11.79 1.47 0.74
CA ILE A 82 12.15 1.55 2.15
C ILE A 82 12.50 3.01 2.45
N SER A 83 11.80 3.59 3.41
CA SER A 83 11.98 4.97 3.86
C SER A 83 12.19 5.02 5.37
N LYS A 84 12.25 6.23 5.92
CA LYS A 84 12.27 6.42 7.38
C LYS A 84 11.03 5.85 8.07
N VAL A 85 9.89 5.81 7.38
CA VAL A 85 8.66 5.20 7.92
C VAL A 85 8.80 3.69 8.04
N ASP A 86 9.62 3.09 7.17
CA ASP A 86 9.81 1.64 7.08
C ASP A 86 11.03 1.15 7.89
N GLY A 87 11.73 2.06 8.59
CA GLY A 87 12.81 1.74 9.51
C GLY A 87 14.17 2.34 9.18
N LEU A 88 14.34 3.05 8.07
CA LEU A 88 15.58 3.81 7.84
C LEU A 88 15.74 4.91 8.89
N SER A 89 16.98 5.15 9.30
CA SER A 89 17.29 6.16 10.30
C SER A 89 17.34 7.55 9.69
N ASP A 90 17.72 7.67 8.41
CA ASP A 90 17.76 8.95 7.73
C ASP A 90 17.48 8.93 6.22
N ASN A 91 17.46 10.13 5.64
CA ASN A 91 17.46 10.40 4.21
C ASN A 91 18.84 10.93 3.78
N GLY A 92 19.09 11.02 2.48
CA GLY A 92 20.36 11.54 1.97
C GLY A 92 21.50 10.55 2.18
N VAL A 93 21.34 9.34 1.63
CA VAL A 93 22.42 8.34 1.60
C VAL A 93 23.52 8.88 0.68
N SER A 94 24.70 9.11 1.26
CA SER A 94 25.90 9.60 0.60
C SER A 94 26.76 8.48 0.02
N ALA A 95 26.74 7.29 0.62
CA ALA A 95 27.38 6.09 0.09
C ALA A 95 26.56 4.83 0.40
N MET A 96 26.61 3.85 -0.49
CA MET A 96 25.88 2.59 -0.37
C MET A 96 26.75 1.47 -0.91
N ARG A 97 26.89 0.37 -0.16
CA ARG A 97 27.64 -0.80 -0.65
C ARG A 97 27.08 -2.12 -0.12
N TRP A 98 26.94 -3.11 -1.01
CA TRP A 98 26.66 -4.50 -0.68
C TRP A 98 27.92 -5.33 -0.43
N SER A 99 27.93 -6.10 0.65
CA SER A 99 28.88 -7.20 0.87
C SER A 99 28.20 -8.53 0.61
N SER A 100 28.64 -9.25 -0.43
CA SER A 100 28.13 -10.59 -0.74
C SER A 100 28.58 -11.63 0.29
N GLU A 101 29.77 -11.49 0.87
CA GLU A 101 30.28 -12.39 1.91
C GLU A 101 29.42 -12.35 3.17
N LEU A 102 28.93 -11.16 3.54
CA LEU A 102 28.13 -10.95 4.75
C LEU A 102 26.62 -10.92 4.48
N GLU A 103 26.23 -10.95 3.20
CA GLU A 103 24.86 -10.71 2.74
C GLU A 103 24.25 -9.45 3.38
N THR A 104 25.00 -8.34 3.33
CA THR A 104 24.67 -7.12 4.06
C THR A 104 24.84 -5.88 3.20
N LEU A 105 23.82 -5.01 3.19
CA LEU A 105 23.88 -3.69 2.59
C LEU A 105 24.19 -2.65 3.67
N ILE A 106 25.17 -1.78 3.42
CA ILE A 106 25.51 -0.68 4.30
C ILE A 106 25.11 0.62 3.62
N LEU A 107 24.41 1.48 4.34
CA LEU A 107 24.05 2.84 3.97
C LEU A 107 24.82 3.81 4.86
N ALA A 108 25.55 4.73 4.25
CA ALA A 108 26.12 5.88 4.94
C ALA A 108 25.37 7.14 4.53
N TYR A 109 24.98 7.95 5.51
CA TYR A 109 24.25 9.18 5.31
C TYR A 109 25.18 10.40 5.23
N GLU A 110 24.69 11.51 4.70
CA GLU A 110 25.44 12.78 4.63
C GLU A 110 25.91 13.27 6.01
N ASN A 111 25.14 12.98 7.06
CA ASN A 111 25.49 13.33 8.45
C ASN A 111 26.38 12.29 9.15
N SER A 112 26.99 11.36 8.39
CA SER A 112 27.81 10.27 8.91
C SER A 112 27.07 9.24 9.77
N ASN A 113 25.73 9.30 9.86
CA ASN A 113 24.95 8.20 10.41
C ASN A 113 25.07 6.98 9.49
N LEU A 114 24.87 5.77 10.04
CA LEU A 114 24.97 4.53 9.30
C LEU A 114 23.76 3.63 9.57
N ASP A 115 23.23 3.04 8.51
CA ASP A 115 22.28 1.93 8.59
C ASP A 115 22.87 0.67 7.97
N ILE A 116 22.66 -0.45 8.65
CA ILE A 116 23.04 -1.78 8.19
C ILE A 116 21.76 -2.55 7.90
N ILE A 117 21.60 -3.02 6.67
CA ILE A 117 20.46 -3.83 6.25
C ILE A 117 20.92 -5.26 6.02
N ARG A 118 20.37 -6.19 6.81
CA ARG A 118 20.67 -7.62 6.72
C ARG A 118 19.41 -8.43 7.00
N ASN A 119 19.13 -9.42 6.16
CA ASN A 119 17.94 -10.28 6.30
C ASN A 119 16.61 -9.50 6.43
N GLY A 120 16.50 -8.36 5.73
CA GLY A 120 15.33 -7.48 5.78
C GLY A 120 15.19 -6.65 7.06
N VAL A 121 16.16 -6.70 7.97
CA VAL A 121 16.18 -5.87 9.19
C VAL A 121 17.13 -4.71 8.99
N VAL A 122 16.70 -3.52 9.38
CA VAL A 122 17.52 -2.30 9.42
C VAL A 122 18.02 -2.10 10.85
N VAL A 123 19.33 -1.91 11.01
CA VAL A 123 19.97 -1.60 12.30
C VAL A 123 20.79 -0.33 12.15
N ASN A 124 20.52 0.64 13.02
CA ASN A 124 21.28 1.87 13.13
C ASN A 124 22.49 1.69 14.06
N ILE A 125 23.63 2.32 13.73
CA ILE A 125 24.84 2.31 14.57
C ILE A 125 25.43 3.70 14.79
#